data_AF-A0A534K8G3-F1
#
_entry.id   AF-A0A534K8G3-F1
#
_cell.length_a   1.000
_cell.length_b   1.000
_cell.length_c   1.000
_cell.angle_alpha   90.00
_cell.angle_beta   90.00
_cell.angle_gamma   90.00
#
_symmetry.space_group_name_H-M   'P 1'
#
loop_
_entity.id
_entity.type
_entity.pdbx_description
1 polymer ?
#
loop_
_entity_poly.entity_id
_entity_poly.type
_entity_poly.pdbx_seq_one_letter_code
_entity_poly.pdbx_strand_id
1 'polypeptide(L)'
;MARPRGAVGVFLCILLGLALTLFPAPATAHHQGTVKAVDVSISETVPLPVNNWTAYTFSLNLGDEIKYEIHVTNGTAIDVYFVPPDGLQAYANDTALQFRLFLDIVNLRDFSGHFGGQTGSVSVIVDNTDVTQGGATLTGPVTVSVHLEKSSSLFLSGVILILCGIAFLAVAIAMVFILRRRRKAAEGPPPPVPYSGPPPSTHEAPPAPSPPESPAEGPPPPGTG
;
A
#
# COMPACT_ATOMS: atom_id res chain seq x y z
N MET A 1 -5.46 70.62 -65.09
CA MET A 1 -4.74 69.99 -63.96
C MET A 1 -5.48 68.72 -63.55
N ALA A 2 -4.98 67.55 -63.91
CA ALA A 2 -5.58 66.26 -63.56
C ALA A 2 -4.78 65.61 -62.41
N ARG A 3 -5.44 65.33 -61.28
CA ARG A 3 -4.84 64.67 -60.11
C ARG A 3 -4.82 63.15 -60.34
N PRO A 4 -3.67 62.45 -60.23
CA PRO A 4 -3.64 61.00 -60.31
C PRO A 4 -4.17 60.42 -58.99
N ARG A 5 -5.35 59.78 -59.05
CA ARG A 5 -6.06 59.20 -57.89
C ARG A 5 -5.90 57.67 -57.76
N GLY A 6 -5.08 57.01 -58.57
CA GLY A 6 -5.12 55.54 -58.70
C GLY A 6 -3.99 54.72 -58.06
N ALA A 7 -2.82 55.30 -57.78
CA ALA A 7 -1.62 54.47 -57.57
C ALA A 7 -1.37 54.02 -56.12
N VAL A 8 -1.89 54.74 -55.12
CA VAL A 8 -1.56 54.49 -53.70
C VAL A 8 -2.39 53.33 -53.11
N GLY A 9 -3.63 53.13 -53.56
CA GLY A 9 -4.48 52.04 -53.08
C GLY A 9 -4.07 50.65 -53.57
N VAL A 10 -3.52 50.57 -54.79
CA VAL A 10 -3.13 49.28 -55.40
C VAL A 10 -1.84 48.73 -54.78
N PHE A 11 -0.87 49.59 -54.45
CA PHE A 11 0.39 49.18 -53.81
C PHE A 11 0.19 48.68 -52.37
N LEU A 12 -0.75 49.26 -51.62
CA LEU A 12 -1.05 48.85 -50.25
C LEU A 12 -1.74 47.46 -50.20
N CYS A 13 -2.61 47.15 -51.15
CA CYS A 13 -3.26 45.84 -51.26
C CYS A 13 -2.29 44.72 -51.65
N ILE A 14 -1.29 45.00 -52.49
CA ILE A 14 -0.27 44.01 -52.89
C ILE A 14 0.69 43.72 -51.72
N LEU A 15 1.11 44.74 -50.96
CA LEU A 15 1.96 44.54 -49.78
C LEU A 15 1.24 43.82 -48.64
N LEU A 16 -0.06 44.11 -48.42
CA LEU A 16 -0.87 43.40 -47.43
C LEU A 16 -1.16 41.96 -47.85
N GLY A 17 -1.41 41.72 -49.14
CA GLY A 17 -1.58 40.37 -49.70
C GLY A 17 -0.32 39.51 -49.60
N LEU A 18 0.87 40.09 -49.82
CA LEU A 18 2.15 39.40 -49.67
C LEU A 18 2.50 39.13 -48.20
N ALA A 19 2.14 40.04 -47.28
CA ALA A 19 2.32 39.85 -45.84
C ALA A 19 1.44 38.71 -45.28
N LEU A 20 0.25 38.49 -45.84
CA LEU A 20 -0.63 37.37 -45.47
C LEU A 20 -0.16 36.01 -46.00
N THR A 21 0.68 35.96 -47.05
CA THR A 21 1.30 34.71 -47.55
C THR A 21 2.59 34.31 -46.83
N LEU A 22 3.11 35.19 -45.97
CA LEU A 22 4.36 34.96 -45.22
C LEU A 22 4.13 34.34 -43.84
N PHE A 23 2.89 34.07 -43.45
CA PHE A 23 2.64 33.24 -42.28
C PHE A 23 2.79 31.79 -42.69
N PRO A 24 3.86 31.08 -42.28
CA PRO A 24 3.90 29.64 -42.45
C PRO A 24 2.63 29.08 -41.81
N ALA A 25 1.91 28.22 -42.55
CA ALA A 25 0.87 27.42 -41.93
C ALA A 25 1.48 26.75 -40.68
N PRO A 26 0.77 26.71 -39.54
CA PRO A 26 1.28 26.02 -38.36
C PRO A 26 1.68 24.62 -38.82
N ALA A 27 2.96 24.27 -38.61
CA ALA A 27 3.44 22.95 -38.93
C ALA A 27 2.55 21.96 -38.18
N THR A 28 1.89 21.07 -38.92
CA THR A 28 1.13 19.98 -38.33
C THR A 28 2.10 19.18 -37.47
N ALA A 29 1.77 18.97 -36.20
CA ALA A 29 2.57 18.12 -35.32
C ALA A 29 2.76 16.75 -36.00
N HIS A 30 3.99 16.25 -35.95
CA HIS A 30 4.39 14.97 -36.51
C HIS A 30 3.64 13.84 -35.81
N HIS A 31 3.57 13.91 -34.48
CA HIS A 31 2.76 13.01 -33.66
C HIS A 31 1.46 13.69 -33.23
N GLN A 32 0.34 12.96 -33.31
CA GLN A 32 -0.96 13.43 -32.86
C GLN A 32 -1.48 12.53 -31.74
N GLY A 33 -2.05 13.11 -30.70
CA GLY A 33 -2.63 12.28 -29.65
C GLY A 33 -3.71 12.94 -28.83
N THR A 34 -4.39 12.08 -28.08
CA THR A 34 -5.49 12.45 -27.18
C THR A 34 -5.18 11.94 -25.79
N VAL A 35 -5.50 12.76 -24.79
CA VAL A 35 -5.38 12.40 -23.36
C VAL A 35 -6.77 12.26 -22.77
N LYS A 36 -7.02 11.14 -22.10
CA LYS A 36 -8.28 10.84 -21.39
C LYS A 36 -8.00 10.73 -19.90
N ALA A 37 -8.72 11.50 -19.09
CA ALA A 37 -8.72 11.30 -17.65
C ALA A 37 -9.58 10.08 -17.29
N VAL A 38 -9.05 9.18 -16.45
CA VAL A 38 -9.73 7.97 -16.00
C VAL A 38 -9.74 7.96 -14.48
N ASP A 39 -10.94 7.89 -13.90
CA ASP A 39 -11.09 7.88 -12.45
C ASP A 39 -10.83 6.50 -11.87
N VAL A 40 -11.60 5.49 -12.32
CA VAL A 40 -11.53 4.11 -11.81
C VAL A 40 -11.13 3.13 -12.90
N SER A 41 -11.87 3.05 -14.00
CA SER A 41 -11.58 2.10 -15.07
C SER A 41 -11.99 2.62 -16.44
N ILE A 42 -11.40 2.04 -17.48
CA ILE A 42 -11.77 2.25 -18.87
C ILE A 42 -11.64 0.95 -19.65
N SER A 43 -12.59 0.72 -20.56
CA SER A 43 -12.58 -0.41 -21.47
C SER A 43 -13.07 0.06 -22.83
N GLU A 44 -12.21 0.08 -23.84
CA GLU A 44 -12.56 0.55 -25.17
C GLU A 44 -11.70 -0.07 -26.27
N THR A 45 -12.14 0.09 -27.52
CA THR A 45 -11.34 -0.22 -28.70
C THR A 45 -10.98 1.08 -29.40
N VAL A 46 -9.69 1.34 -29.55
CA VAL A 46 -9.15 2.58 -30.11
C VAL A 46 -8.48 2.29 -31.46
N PRO A 47 -8.94 2.93 -32.55
CA PRO A 47 -8.18 2.99 -33.79
C PRO A 47 -7.06 4.03 -33.66
N LEU A 48 -5.82 3.61 -33.91
CA LEU A 48 -4.64 4.46 -33.93
C LEU A 48 -4.06 4.50 -35.36
N PRO A 49 -4.26 5.59 -36.10
CA PRO A 49 -3.52 5.86 -37.33
C PRO A 49 -2.01 5.81 -37.12
N VAL A 50 -1.27 5.79 -38.24
CA VAL A 50 0.19 6.00 -38.21
C VAL A 50 0.48 7.36 -37.58
N ASN A 51 1.46 7.41 -36.67
CA ASN A 51 1.88 8.58 -35.90
C ASN A 51 0.83 9.10 -34.91
N ASN A 52 -0.11 8.24 -34.48
CA ASN A 52 -1.08 8.58 -33.47
C ASN A 52 -0.87 7.82 -32.15
N TRP A 53 -1.20 8.47 -31.05
CA TRP A 53 -1.18 7.89 -29.72
C TRP A 53 -2.42 8.27 -28.91
N THR A 54 -2.73 7.50 -27.88
CA THR A 54 -3.76 7.83 -26.89
C THR A 54 -3.21 7.57 -25.49
N ALA A 55 -3.43 8.50 -24.57
CA ALA A 55 -3.02 8.36 -23.17
C ALA A 55 -4.20 8.31 -22.22
N TYR A 56 -4.08 7.49 -21.17
CA TYR A 56 -5.05 7.32 -20.11
C TYR A 56 -4.44 7.73 -18.78
N THR A 57 -4.93 8.82 -18.21
CA THR A 57 -4.37 9.42 -17.00
C THR A 57 -5.18 9.05 -15.78
N PHE A 58 -4.54 8.38 -14.83
CA PHE A 58 -5.08 8.04 -13.52
C PHE A 58 -4.43 8.89 -12.43
N SER A 59 -5.21 9.20 -11.39
CA SER A 59 -4.66 9.72 -10.13
C SER A 59 -4.53 8.55 -9.14
N LEU A 60 -3.30 8.26 -8.73
CA LEU A 60 -2.95 7.16 -7.82
C LEU A 60 -2.63 7.70 -6.42
N ASN A 61 -3.24 7.08 -5.41
CA ASN A 61 -2.86 7.26 -4.01
C ASN A 61 -1.85 6.18 -3.60
N LEU A 62 -1.31 6.31 -2.38
CA LEU A 62 -0.43 5.30 -1.81
C LEU A 62 -1.14 3.94 -1.76
N GLY A 63 -0.55 2.92 -2.37
CA GLY A 63 -1.10 1.57 -2.43
C GLY A 63 -2.10 1.33 -3.56
N ASP A 64 -2.38 2.34 -4.40
CA ASP A 64 -3.11 2.13 -5.64
C ASP A 64 -2.23 1.47 -6.70
N GLU A 65 -2.88 0.74 -7.60
CA GLU A 65 -2.27 0.02 -8.72
C GLU A 65 -3.20 0.09 -9.94
N ILE A 66 -2.61 0.21 -11.13
CA ILE A 66 -3.30 0.09 -12.41
C ILE A 66 -3.10 -1.33 -12.91
N LYS A 67 -4.18 -2.10 -12.99
CA LYS A 67 -4.24 -3.33 -13.77
C LYS A 67 -4.44 -2.97 -15.23
N TYR A 68 -3.67 -3.59 -16.11
CA TYR A 68 -3.76 -3.34 -17.53
C TYR A 68 -3.88 -4.64 -18.31
N GLU A 69 -4.75 -4.62 -19.31
CA GLU A 69 -4.89 -5.63 -20.35
C GLU A 69 -5.11 -4.89 -21.68
N ILE A 70 -4.10 -4.92 -22.54
CA ILE A 70 -4.09 -4.19 -23.81
C ILE A 70 -3.76 -5.21 -24.91
N HIS A 71 -4.55 -5.23 -25.96
CA HIS A 71 -4.40 -6.17 -27.06
C HIS A 71 -4.60 -5.50 -28.41
N VAL A 72 -3.67 -5.68 -29.34
CA VAL A 72 -3.79 -5.24 -30.73
C VAL A 72 -4.70 -6.19 -31.49
N THR A 73 -5.96 -5.79 -31.69
CA THR A 73 -6.97 -6.56 -32.42
C THR A 73 -6.75 -6.53 -33.94
N ASN A 74 -6.13 -5.47 -34.47
CA ASN A 74 -5.78 -5.34 -35.89
C ASN A 74 -4.48 -4.55 -36.07
N GLY A 75 -3.64 -4.93 -37.03
CA GLY A 75 -2.36 -4.28 -37.32
C GLY A 75 -1.15 -4.98 -36.69
N THR A 76 -0.07 -4.22 -36.47
CA THR A 76 1.21 -4.72 -35.95
C THR A 76 1.39 -4.45 -34.47
N ALA A 77 2.53 -4.90 -33.93
CA ALA A 77 2.94 -4.55 -32.59
C ALA A 77 3.00 -3.02 -32.38
N ILE A 78 2.82 -2.62 -31.13
CA ILE A 78 2.82 -1.24 -30.65
C ILE A 78 3.75 -1.10 -29.45
N ASP A 79 3.95 0.14 -28.98
CA ASP A 79 4.62 0.42 -27.70
C ASP A 79 3.61 0.96 -26.67
N VAL A 80 3.87 0.65 -25.40
CA VAL A 80 3.10 1.12 -24.24
C VAL A 80 4.04 1.71 -23.21
N TYR A 81 3.74 2.92 -22.73
CA TYR A 81 4.53 3.62 -21.72
C TYR A 81 3.69 4.04 -20.53
N PHE A 82 4.25 3.94 -19.33
CA PHE A 82 3.71 4.55 -18.13
C PHE A 82 4.58 5.74 -17.79
N VAL A 83 4.00 6.93 -17.75
CA VAL A 83 4.74 8.18 -17.60
C VAL A 83 4.17 9.08 -16.51
N PRO A 84 5.01 9.89 -15.84
CA PRO A 84 4.57 11.03 -15.03
C PRO A 84 4.09 12.20 -15.92
N PRO A 85 3.52 13.27 -15.34
CA PRO A 85 2.99 14.41 -16.10
C PRO A 85 4.03 15.11 -16.99
N ASP A 86 5.26 15.29 -16.49
CA ASP A 86 6.38 15.85 -17.25
C ASP A 86 6.82 14.92 -18.39
N GLY A 87 6.72 13.60 -18.17
CA GLY A 87 6.94 12.59 -19.19
C GLY A 87 5.91 12.65 -20.32
N LEU A 88 4.61 12.75 -19.99
CA LEU A 88 3.55 12.91 -20.99
C LEU A 88 3.71 14.22 -21.79
N GLN A 89 4.07 15.32 -21.12
CA GLN A 89 4.29 16.59 -21.79
C GLN A 89 5.47 16.53 -22.77
N ALA A 90 6.57 15.87 -22.37
CA ALA A 90 7.71 15.66 -23.26
C ALA A 90 7.37 14.71 -24.41
N TYR A 91 6.62 13.63 -24.15
CA TYR A 91 6.17 12.69 -25.18
C TYR A 91 5.31 13.37 -26.25
N ALA A 92 4.41 14.26 -25.84
CA ALA A 92 3.53 15.01 -26.75
C ALA A 92 4.24 16.13 -27.54
N ASN A 93 5.55 16.31 -27.34
CA ASN A 93 6.33 17.37 -27.96
C ASN A 93 7.35 16.79 -28.93
N ASP A 94 7.10 16.92 -30.23
CA ASP A 94 7.99 16.44 -31.31
C ASP A 94 9.44 16.98 -31.23
N THR A 95 9.67 18.05 -30.48
CA THR A 95 11.02 18.63 -30.30
C THR A 95 11.77 18.03 -29.11
N ALA A 96 11.11 17.24 -28.26
CA ALA A 96 11.75 16.57 -27.14
C ALA A 96 12.56 15.36 -27.62
N LEU A 97 13.82 15.29 -27.21
CA LEU A 97 14.72 14.18 -27.58
C LEU A 97 14.49 12.91 -26.75
N GLN A 98 13.87 13.05 -25.58
CA GLN A 98 13.59 11.99 -24.63
C GLN A 98 12.45 12.43 -23.70
N PHE A 99 11.78 11.47 -23.11
CA PHE A 99 10.78 11.72 -22.07
C PHE A 99 11.03 10.82 -20.86
N ARG A 100 10.54 11.27 -19.71
CA ARG A 100 10.61 10.50 -18.47
C ARG A 100 9.54 9.41 -18.49
N LEU A 101 9.92 8.20 -18.08
CA LEU A 101 9.03 7.05 -17.97
C LEU A 101 9.21 6.35 -16.62
N PHE A 102 8.17 5.68 -16.16
CA PHE A 102 8.20 4.72 -15.06
C PHE A 102 8.39 3.29 -15.56
N LEU A 103 7.73 2.96 -16.68
CA LEU A 103 7.76 1.65 -17.30
C LEU A 103 7.55 1.81 -18.81
N ASP A 104 8.27 1.01 -19.59
CA ASP A 104 8.08 0.82 -21.03
C ASP A 104 7.86 -0.66 -21.33
N ILE A 105 6.93 -0.94 -22.25
CA ILE A 105 6.69 -2.27 -22.80
C ILE A 105 6.56 -2.08 -24.30
N VAL A 106 7.57 -2.52 -25.05
CA VAL A 106 7.74 -2.14 -26.46
C VAL A 106 7.63 -3.35 -27.38
N ASN A 107 7.15 -3.10 -28.60
CA ASN A 107 7.08 -4.03 -29.73
C ASN A 107 6.33 -5.34 -29.43
N LEU A 108 5.17 -5.23 -28.78
CA LEU A 108 4.27 -6.36 -28.52
C LEU A 108 2.87 -6.10 -29.08
N ARG A 109 2.09 -7.17 -29.19
CA ARG A 109 0.66 -7.11 -29.51
C ARG A 109 -0.24 -7.35 -28.30
N ASP A 110 0.33 -7.89 -27.23
CA ASP A 110 -0.37 -8.31 -26.03
C ASP A 110 0.39 -7.77 -24.82
N PHE A 111 -0.32 -7.05 -23.96
CA PHE A 111 0.23 -6.45 -22.75
C PHE A 111 -0.73 -6.76 -21.62
N SER A 112 -0.23 -7.39 -20.56
CA SER A 112 -1.02 -7.57 -19.35
C SER A 112 -0.15 -7.49 -18.12
N GLY A 113 -0.74 -7.01 -17.03
CA GLY A 113 -0.04 -6.92 -15.76
C GLY A 113 -0.59 -5.85 -14.84
N HIS A 114 0.29 -5.40 -13.97
CA HIS A 114 0.00 -4.60 -12.80
C HIS A 114 1.07 -3.52 -12.65
N PHE A 115 0.67 -2.26 -12.56
CA PHE A 115 1.55 -1.12 -12.37
C PHE A 115 1.19 -0.36 -11.09
N GLY A 116 2.05 -0.46 -10.08
CA GLY A 116 1.82 0.15 -8.77
C GLY A 116 3.07 0.80 -8.19
N GLY A 117 2.97 1.25 -6.93
CA GLY A 117 4.08 1.85 -6.19
C GLY A 117 4.37 3.31 -6.52
N GLN A 118 3.58 3.93 -7.40
CA GLN A 118 3.63 5.36 -7.68
C GLN A 118 2.44 6.08 -7.04
N THR A 119 2.62 7.38 -6.78
CA THR A 119 1.56 8.27 -6.32
C THR A 119 1.48 9.50 -7.21
N GLY A 120 0.32 10.14 -7.23
CA GLY A 120 0.02 11.26 -8.12
C GLY A 120 -0.46 10.80 -9.49
N SER A 121 -0.35 11.70 -10.46
CA SER A 121 -0.86 11.46 -11.81
C SER A 121 0.08 10.55 -12.60
N VAL A 122 -0.47 9.47 -13.15
CA VAL A 122 0.22 8.52 -14.02
C VAL A 122 -0.56 8.38 -15.31
N SER A 123 0.13 8.46 -16.46
CA SER A 123 -0.48 8.28 -17.77
C SER A 123 0.02 7.02 -18.43
N VAL A 124 -0.90 6.18 -18.91
CA VAL A 124 -0.62 5.01 -19.76
C VAL A 124 -0.77 5.44 -21.21
N ILE A 125 0.32 5.53 -21.95
CA ILE A 125 0.35 5.87 -23.37
C ILE A 125 0.30 4.57 -24.17
N VAL A 126 -0.67 4.47 -25.07
CA VAL A 126 -0.77 3.43 -26.10
C VAL A 126 -0.43 4.10 -27.42
N ASP A 127 0.66 3.68 -28.06
CA ASP A 127 1.18 4.39 -29.21
C ASP A 127 1.19 3.60 -30.51
N ASN A 128 1.18 4.34 -31.60
CA ASN A 128 1.55 3.85 -32.93
C ASN A 128 2.35 4.97 -33.58
N THR A 129 3.51 5.28 -33.01
CA THR A 129 4.35 6.45 -33.33
C THR A 129 5.81 6.07 -33.49
N ASP A 130 6.56 6.76 -34.36
CA ASP A 130 7.99 6.52 -34.58
C ASP A 130 8.87 7.25 -33.57
N VAL A 131 8.39 7.39 -32.33
CA VAL A 131 9.16 8.00 -31.25
C VAL A 131 10.47 7.24 -31.06
N THR A 132 11.56 7.99 -30.89
CA THR A 132 12.93 7.43 -30.83
C THR A 132 13.18 6.53 -29.62
N GLN A 133 12.32 6.61 -28.60
CA GLN A 133 12.43 5.86 -27.35
C GLN A 133 11.52 4.62 -27.34
N GLY A 134 11.30 4.01 -28.51
CA GLY A 134 10.44 2.85 -28.74
C GLY A 134 11.09 1.76 -29.60
N GLY A 135 10.30 0.74 -29.94
CA GLY A 135 10.78 -0.46 -30.62
C GLY A 135 9.89 -0.97 -31.75
N ALA A 136 8.62 -0.54 -31.83
CA ALA A 136 7.71 -0.95 -32.88
C ALA A 136 8.03 -0.25 -34.21
N THR A 137 8.09 -1.02 -35.30
CA THR A 137 8.21 -0.43 -36.64
C THR A 137 6.83 -0.01 -37.13
N LEU A 138 6.65 1.26 -37.49
CA LEU A 138 5.38 1.71 -38.07
C LEU A 138 5.21 1.20 -39.48
N THR A 139 4.25 0.30 -39.64
CA THR A 139 3.91 -0.29 -40.93
C THR A 139 2.51 0.10 -41.41
N GLY A 140 1.66 0.63 -40.52
CA GLY A 140 0.28 0.99 -40.85
C GLY A 140 -0.57 1.36 -39.62
N PRO A 141 -1.86 1.65 -39.83
CA PRO A 141 -2.79 1.86 -38.73
C PRO A 141 -2.99 0.58 -37.92
N VAL A 142 -3.28 0.74 -36.63
CA VAL A 142 -3.57 -0.35 -35.71
C VAL A 142 -4.89 -0.11 -34.98
N THR A 143 -5.52 -1.18 -34.52
CA THR A 143 -6.69 -1.13 -33.64
C THR A 143 -6.37 -1.87 -32.36
N VAL A 144 -6.57 -1.20 -31.22
CA VAL A 144 -6.15 -1.69 -29.91
C VAL A 144 -7.35 -1.78 -28.99
N SER A 145 -7.58 -2.94 -28.38
CA SER A 145 -8.47 -3.10 -27.24
C SER A 145 -7.70 -2.73 -25.98
N VAL A 146 -8.22 -1.79 -25.21
CA VAL A 146 -7.62 -1.27 -23.99
C VAL A 146 -8.57 -1.53 -22.83
N HIS A 147 -8.11 -2.24 -21.81
CA HIS A 147 -8.78 -2.40 -20.54
C HIS A 147 -7.82 -2.01 -19.41
N LEU A 148 -8.17 -0.96 -18.67
CA LEU A 148 -7.37 -0.44 -17.56
C LEU A 148 -8.27 -0.28 -16.34
N GLU A 149 -7.81 -0.73 -15.18
CA GLU A 149 -8.55 -0.65 -13.92
C GLU A 149 -7.62 -0.23 -12.77
N LYS A 150 -7.96 0.87 -12.10
CA LYS A 150 -7.34 1.29 -10.86
C LYS A 150 -7.94 0.50 -9.69
N SER A 151 -7.08 -0.16 -8.93
CA SER A 151 -7.44 -0.88 -7.71
C SER A 151 -6.60 -0.43 -6.52
N SER A 152 -7.17 -0.46 -5.32
CA SER A 152 -6.47 -0.04 -4.09
C SER A 152 -6.14 -1.26 -3.23
N SER A 153 -4.85 -1.50 -2.99
CA SER A 153 -4.36 -2.63 -2.16
C SER A 153 -4.33 -2.32 -0.65
N LEU A 154 -4.71 -1.10 -0.24
CA LEU A 154 -4.71 -0.67 1.17
C LEU A 154 -5.54 -1.57 2.10
N PHE A 155 -6.53 -2.28 1.56
CA PHE A 155 -7.29 -3.29 2.29
C PHE A 155 -6.42 -4.49 2.71
N LEU A 156 -5.48 -4.92 1.87
CA LEU A 156 -4.66 -6.09 2.16
C LEU A 156 -3.59 -5.79 3.22
N SER A 157 -2.95 -4.61 3.16
CA SER A 157 -2.03 -4.15 4.20
C SER A 157 -2.74 -3.87 5.53
N GLY A 158 -3.95 -3.29 5.49
CA GLY A 158 -4.75 -3.04 6.68
C GLY A 158 -5.16 -4.32 7.38
N VAL A 159 -5.63 -5.32 6.63
CA VAL A 159 -6.01 -6.63 7.18
C VAL A 159 -4.80 -7.35 7.78
N ILE A 160 -3.63 -7.34 7.13
CA ILE A 160 -2.42 -7.96 7.66
C ILE A 160 -2.00 -7.28 8.97
N LEU A 161 -2.02 -5.94 9.05
CA LEU A 161 -1.67 -5.21 10.28
C LEU A 161 -2.66 -5.51 11.41
N ILE A 162 -3.96 -5.60 11.11
CA ILE A 162 -4.99 -5.97 12.10
C ILE A 162 -4.76 -7.40 12.60
N LEU A 163 -4.51 -8.36 11.70
CA LEU A 163 -4.24 -9.75 12.06
C LEU A 163 -2.96 -9.89 12.90
N CYS A 164 -1.88 -9.18 12.53
CA CYS A 164 -0.66 -9.13 13.33
C CYS A 164 -0.92 -8.51 14.71
N GLY A 165 -1.67 -7.40 14.78
CA GLY A 165 -2.04 -6.77 16.05
C GLY A 165 -2.81 -7.71 16.98
N ILE A 166 -3.79 -8.44 16.44
CA ILE A 166 -4.56 -9.45 17.18
C ILE A 166 -3.66 -10.58 17.66
N ALA A 167 -2.74 -11.07 16.82
CA ALA A 167 -1.79 -12.12 17.20
C ALA A 167 -0.85 -11.67 18.33
N PHE A 168 -0.29 -10.46 18.26
CA PHE A 168 0.54 -9.91 19.33
C PHE A 168 -0.24 -9.72 20.63
N LEU A 169 -1.49 -9.26 20.55
CA LEU A 169 -2.36 -9.12 21.73
C LEU A 169 -2.67 -10.48 22.37
N ALA A 170 -2.97 -11.51 21.57
CA ALA A 170 -3.21 -12.86 22.06
C ALA A 170 -1.98 -13.45 22.78
N VAL A 171 -0.79 -13.27 22.20
CA VAL A 171 0.49 -13.71 22.82
C VAL A 171 0.73 -12.97 24.14
N ALA A 172 0.50 -11.65 24.18
CA ALA A 172 0.64 -10.87 25.41
C ALA A 172 -0.33 -11.34 26.51
N ILE A 173 -1.59 -11.60 26.17
CA ILE A 173 -2.60 -12.11 27.11
C ILE A 173 -2.20 -13.51 27.62
N ALA A 174 -1.78 -14.40 26.72
CA ALA A 174 -1.31 -15.73 27.10
C ALA A 174 -0.09 -15.66 28.02
N MET A 175 0.86 -14.78 27.72
CA MET A 175 2.05 -14.56 28.56
C MET A 175 1.66 -14.04 29.95
N VAL A 176 0.75 -13.06 30.04
CA VAL A 176 0.23 -12.56 31.32
C VAL A 176 -0.48 -13.67 32.10
N PHE A 177 -1.28 -14.50 31.42
CA PHE A 177 -1.98 -15.63 32.05
C PHE A 177 -1.00 -16.69 32.58
N ILE A 178 0.02 -17.05 31.80
CA ILE A 178 1.09 -17.98 32.20
C ILE A 178 1.86 -17.42 33.39
N LEU A 179 2.24 -16.14 33.38
CA LEU A 179 2.94 -15.49 34.49
C LEU A 179 2.09 -15.45 35.76
N ARG A 180 0.78 -15.15 35.65
CA ARG A 180 -0.15 -15.20 36.78
C ARG A 180 -0.30 -16.62 37.34
N ARG A 181 -0.41 -17.63 36.48
CA ARG A 181 -0.49 -19.05 36.90
C ARG A 181 0.79 -19.49 37.62
N ARG A 182 1.96 -19.10 37.11
CA ARG A 182 3.25 -19.39 37.77
C ARG A 182 3.37 -18.71 39.13
N ARG A 183 2.90 -17.47 39.28
CA ARG A 183 2.89 -16.78 40.59
C ARG A 183 1.98 -17.47 41.60
N LYS A 184 0.77 -17.86 41.20
CA LYS A 184 -0.16 -18.62 42.07
C LYS A 184 0.36 -20.01 42.44
N ALA A 185 1.16 -20.64 41.58
CA ALA A 185 1.79 -21.93 41.89
C ALA A 185 3.05 -21.79 42.77
N ALA A 186 3.64 -20.60 42.85
CA ALA A 186 4.79 -20.28 43.71
C ALA A 186 4.37 -19.78 45.11
N GLU A 187 3.10 -19.39 45.29
CA GLU A 187 2.46 -19.32 46.59
C GLU A 187 2.31 -20.77 47.09
N GLY A 188 3.35 -21.25 47.79
CA GLY A 188 3.32 -22.56 48.45
C GLY A 188 2.14 -22.69 49.41
N PRO A 189 1.85 -23.91 49.91
CA PRO A 189 0.75 -24.12 50.85
C PRO A 189 0.83 -23.10 52.00
N PRO A 190 -0.33 -22.60 52.49
CA PRO A 190 -0.34 -21.63 53.58
C PRO A 190 0.54 -22.15 54.72
N PRO A 191 1.32 -21.27 55.40
CA PRO A 191 2.20 -21.70 56.46
C PRO A 191 1.41 -22.54 57.47
N PRO A 192 1.96 -23.66 57.96
CA PRO A 192 1.25 -24.54 58.86
C PRO A 192 0.75 -23.74 60.06
N VAL A 193 -0.56 -23.78 60.29
CA VAL A 193 -1.17 -23.21 61.50
C VAL A 193 -0.51 -23.86 62.71
N PRO A 194 -0.08 -23.09 63.73
CA PRO A 194 0.45 -23.65 64.95
C PRO A 194 -0.54 -24.66 65.53
N TYR A 195 -0.08 -25.88 65.80
CA TYR A 195 -0.86 -26.91 66.46
C TYR A 195 -1.28 -26.38 67.84
N SER A 196 -2.53 -25.93 67.97
CA SER A 196 -3.18 -25.81 69.28
C SER A 196 -3.45 -27.23 69.74
N GLY A 197 -2.70 -27.68 70.75
CA GLY A 197 -2.90 -28.98 71.37
C GLY A 197 -4.37 -29.23 71.73
N PRO A 198 -4.78 -30.49 71.86
CA PRO A 198 -6.15 -30.82 72.24
C PRO A 198 -6.50 -30.11 73.55
N PRO A 199 -7.74 -29.60 73.68
CA PRO A 199 -8.18 -28.90 74.89
C PRO A 199 -7.95 -29.78 76.12
N PRO A 200 -7.53 -29.22 77.28
CA PRO A 200 -7.34 -29.99 78.49
C PRO A 200 -8.64 -30.73 78.83
N SER A 201 -8.57 -32.06 78.88
CA SER A 201 -9.66 -32.88 79.40
C SER A 201 -9.87 -32.51 80.86
N THR A 202 -10.99 -31.85 81.17
CA THR A 202 -11.50 -31.70 82.55
C THR A 202 -12.02 -33.05 83.02
N HIS A 203 -11.13 -34.01 83.23
CA HIS A 203 -11.45 -35.17 84.05
C HIS A 203 -11.19 -34.75 85.49
N GLU A 204 -12.28 -34.40 86.15
CA GLU A 204 -12.37 -34.24 87.60
C GLU A 204 -11.87 -35.54 88.24
N ALA A 205 -10.67 -35.49 88.82
CA ALA A 205 -10.11 -36.61 89.55
C ALA A 205 -10.92 -36.82 90.84
N PRO A 206 -11.31 -38.08 91.18
CA PRO A 206 -11.98 -38.37 92.44
C PRO A 206 -11.14 -37.88 93.64
N PRO A 207 -11.77 -37.36 94.72
CA PRO A 207 -11.04 -36.83 95.87
C PRO A 207 -10.12 -37.90 96.48
N ALA A 208 -8.89 -37.48 96.78
CA ALA A 208 -7.85 -38.32 97.35
C ALA A 208 -8.26 -38.88 98.72
N PRO A 209 -7.87 -40.14 99.04
CA PRO A 209 -8.09 -40.71 100.37
C PRO A 209 -7.26 -39.96 101.43
N SER A 210 -7.86 -39.78 102.61
CA SER A 210 -7.25 -39.12 103.76
C SER A 210 -5.92 -39.79 104.18
N PRO A 211 -4.92 -39.04 104.67
CA PRO A 211 -3.60 -39.59 105.02
C PRO A 211 -3.68 -40.54 106.22
N PRO A 212 -2.86 -41.60 106.25
CA PRO A 212 -2.76 -42.49 107.40
C PRO A 212 -2.09 -41.79 108.60
N GLU A 213 -2.65 -42.05 109.78
CA GLU A 213 -2.16 -41.65 111.09
C GLU A 213 -0.73 -42.19 111.30
N SER A 214 0.22 -41.30 111.64
CA SER A 214 1.63 -41.67 111.82
C SER A 214 1.83 -42.53 113.08
N PRO A 215 2.76 -43.51 113.06
CA PRO A 215 3.00 -44.40 114.20
C PRO A 215 3.70 -43.67 115.35
N ALA A 216 3.30 -44.02 116.58
CA ALA A 216 3.96 -43.58 117.79
C ALA A 216 5.42 -44.09 117.86
N GLU A 217 6.29 -43.17 118.24
CA GLU A 217 7.74 -43.21 118.36
C GLU A 217 8.21 -44.27 119.38
N GLY A 218 9.08 -45.18 118.95
CA GLY A 218 9.76 -46.15 119.82
C GLY A 218 11.10 -45.58 120.34
N PRO A 219 11.46 -45.76 121.63
CA PRO A 219 12.76 -45.34 122.16
C PRO A 219 13.96 -46.23 121.69
N PRO A 220 15.20 -45.74 121.86
CA PRO A 220 16.36 -46.00 120.99
C PRO A 220 17.19 -47.27 121.29
N PRO A 221 18.10 -47.67 120.37
CA PRO A 221 19.01 -48.82 120.53
C PRO A 221 20.18 -48.57 121.54
N PRO A 222 20.89 -49.65 121.96
CA PRO A 222 21.50 -49.79 123.29
C PRO A 222 22.94 -49.25 123.41
N GLY A 223 23.28 -48.83 124.63
CA GLY A 223 24.63 -48.43 125.06
C GLY A 223 25.43 -49.59 125.68
N THR A 224 26.71 -49.59 125.38
CA THR A 224 27.79 -50.53 125.76
C THR A 224 28.18 -50.48 127.24
N GLY A 225 28.51 -51.65 127.82
CA GLY A 225 29.16 -51.82 129.13
C GLY A 225 29.19 -53.28 129.56
#